data_AF-A0AAV7VGZ0-F1
#
_entry.id   AF-A0AAV7VGZ0-F1
#
_cell.length_a   1.000
_cell.length_b   1.000
_cell.length_c   1.000
_cell.angle_alpha   90.00
_cell.angle_beta   90.00
_cell.angle_gamma   90.00
#
_symmetry.space_group_name_H-M   'P 1'
#
loop_
_entity.id
_entity.type
_entity.pdbx_description
1 polymer ?
#
loop_
_entity_poly.entity_id
_entity_poly.type
_entity_poly.pdbx_seq_one_letter_code
_entity_poly.pdbx_strand_id
1 'polypeptide(L)'
;MRSSTYRPLGPLIQIYKAQARGALMYGVELWGHTASCSLSITENNFIRQIVALPSSTPLLPLRMDLGLRPIADELGLRPIVFWRRLWSTEELSSYRAELREFLTHPKAPQIPWIKYIKKSCMGLGLPDLWSDPANASLRIPRRALVSAYHEQKLAMALDCKNEGSLTSVFAQSKDSYRLERVLDAMSPVLARKLFLQWRYGTLPLRSYTCSWSTLPSTKLCPTCVGAEESDLHVVLFCPTYKAARKYWLLPLIRNLGFREYLPVYRILKTDVSGPIVFALAKFLTNVWHIRTRILKLQALIKL
;
A
#
# COMPACT_ATOMS: atom_id res chain seq x y z
N MET A 1 -6.55 -30.23 -5.97
CA MET A 1 -5.74 -29.08 -6.42
C MET A 1 -6.58 -28.28 -7.41
N ARG A 2 -7.23 -27.19 -6.98
CA ARG A 2 -7.89 -26.29 -7.94
C ARG A 2 -6.80 -25.61 -8.76
N SER A 3 -6.95 -25.60 -10.08
CA SER A 3 -6.00 -24.98 -11.00
C SER A 3 -5.63 -23.58 -10.49
N SER A 4 -4.34 -23.27 -10.50
CA SER A 4 -3.84 -21.92 -10.22
C SER A 4 -4.31 -21.01 -11.35
N THR A 5 -5.58 -20.61 -11.32
CA THR A 5 -6.14 -19.68 -12.30
C THR A 5 -5.34 -18.40 -12.21
N TYR A 6 -4.63 -18.08 -13.28
CA TYR A 6 -4.03 -16.78 -13.47
C TYR A 6 -5.06 -15.69 -13.16
N ARG A 7 -4.70 -14.75 -12.28
CA ARG A 7 -5.53 -13.58 -11.97
C ARG A 7 -4.66 -12.34 -12.06
N PRO A 8 -4.66 -11.62 -13.19
CA PRO A 8 -3.91 -10.38 -13.32
C PRO A 8 -4.44 -9.35 -12.32
N LEU A 9 -3.55 -8.60 -11.68
CA LEU A 9 -3.93 -7.60 -10.69
C LEU A 9 -4.49 -6.35 -11.34
N GLY A 10 -3.96 -5.94 -12.49
CA GLY A 10 -4.36 -4.76 -13.24
C GLY A 10 -5.86 -4.72 -13.48
N PRO A 11 -6.46 -5.73 -14.13
CA PRO A 11 -7.90 -5.78 -14.36
C PRO A 11 -8.73 -5.75 -13.06
N LEU A 12 -8.32 -6.47 -12.01
CA LEU A 12 -9.02 -6.45 -10.72
C LEU A 12 -8.99 -5.06 -10.06
N ILE A 13 -7.85 -4.37 -10.14
CA ILE A 13 -7.68 -3.01 -9.65
C ILE A 13 -8.54 -2.03 -10.47
N GLN A 14 -8.64 -2.22 -11.80
CA GLN A 14 -9.48 -1.37 -12.64
C GLN A 14 -10.97 -1.57 -12.34
N ILE A 15 -11.41 -2.82 -12.17
CA ILE A 15 -12.79 -3.12 -11.76
C ILE A 15 -13.11 -2.47 -10.42
N TYR A 16 -12.19 -2.57 -9.45
CA TYR A 16 -12.35 -1.89 -8.16
C TYR A 16 -12.49 -0.38 -8.30
N LYS A 17 -11.60 0.26 -9.08
CA LYS A 17 -11.63 1.71 -9.30
C LYS A 17 -12.92 2.16 -9.99
N ALA A 18 -13.39 1.39 -10.97
CA ALA A 18 -14.57 1.73 -11.76
C ALA A 18 -15.89 1.52 -10.99
N GLN A 19 -16.04 0.37 -10.30
CA GLN A 19 -17.30 -0.02 -9.69
C GLN A 19 -17.37 0.34 -8.21
N ALA A 20 -16.56 -0.34 -7.39
CA ALA A 20 -16.64 -0.21 -5.93
C ALA A 20 -16.25 1.19 -5.48
N ARG A 21 -15.11 1.70 -5.95
CA ARG A 21 -14.66 3.05 -5.59
C ARG A 21 -15.62 4.11 -6.13
N GLY A 22 -16.17 3.93 -7.34
CA GLY A 22 -17.20 4.82 -7.89
C GLY A 22 -18.41 4.95 -6.95
N ALA A 23 -18.95 3.82 -6.50
CA ALA A 23 -20.09 3.80 -5.57
C ALA A 23 -19.75 4.41 -4.20
N LEU A 24 -18.58 4.08 -3.63
CA LEU A 24 -18.13 4.63 -2.34
C LEU A 24 -17.89 6.15 -2.39
N MET A 25 -17.64 6.70 -3.58
CA MET A 25 -17.34 8.11 -3.79
C MET A 25 -18.58 8.95 -4.17
N TYR A 26 -19.77 8.35 -4.16
CA TYR A 26 -21.01 9.09 -4.39
C TYR A 26 -21.26 10.11 -3.27
N GLY A 27 -21.59 11.36 -3.65
CA GLY A 27 -21.93 12.43 -2.69
C GLY A 27 -20.79 12.96 -1.82
N VAL A 28 -19.56 12.43 -1.93
CA VAL A 28 -18.44 12.78 -1.06
C VAL A 28 -17.96 14.23 -1.19
N GLU A 29 -18.36 14.91 -2.26
CA GLU A 29 -18.10 16.35 -2.47
C GLU A 29 -18.74 17.21 -1.38
N LEU A 30 -19.89 16.75 -0.85
CA LEU A 30 -20.65 17.42 0.20
C LEU A 30 -20.40 16.77 1.57
N TRP A 31 -20.38 15.43 1.63
CA TRP A 31 -20.39 14.67 2.90
C TRP A 31 -19.06 13.97 3.22
N GLY A 32 -18.07 14.00 2.32
CA GLY A 32 -16.88 13.14 2.41
C GLY A 32 -15.99 13.38 3.62
N HIS A 33 -16.07 14.56 4.25
CA HIS A 33 -15.26 14.94 5.40
C HIS A 33 -15.64 14.19 6.69
N THR A 34 -16.82 13.56 6.78
CA THR A 34 -17.29 12.84 7.98
C THR A 34 -17.15 11.32 7.90
N ALA A 35 -17.04 10.73 6.70
CA ALA A 35 -17.13 9.28 6.47
C ALA A 35 -15.76 8.55 6.32
N SER A 36 -14.65 9.22 6.61
CA SER A 36 -13.31 8.76 6.18
C SER A 36 -12.84 7.43 6.80
N CYS A 37 -13.21 7.14 8.05
CA CYS A 37 -12.70 5.98 8.78
C CYS A 37 -13.28 4.64 8.26
N SER A 38 -14.61 4.52 8.21
CA SER A 38 -15.30 3.27 7.81
C SER A 38 -15.02 2.87 6.36
N LEU A 39 -14.94 3.86 5.46
CA LEU A 39 -14.59 3.65 4.05
C LEU A 39 -13.16 3.15 3.90
N SER A 40 -12.22 3.70 4.69
CA SER A 40 -10.82 3.27 4.68
C SER A 40 -10.66 1.83 5.16
N ILE A 41 -11.39 1.42 6.20
CA ILE A 41 -11.37 0.02 6.71
C ILE A 41 -11.84 -0.95 5.61
N THR A 42 -12.94 -0.61 4.94
CA THR A 42 -13.52 -1.44 3.87
C THR A 42 -12.55 -1.59 2.69
N GLU A 43 -11.96 -0.47 2.22
CA GLU A 43 -10.93 -0.49 1.19
C GLU A 43 -9.71 -1.34 1.61
N ASN A 44 -9.22 -1.18 2.83
CA ASN A 44 -8.06 -1.91 3.34
C ASN A 44 -8.28 -3.43 3.32
N ASN A 45 -9.46 -3.87 3.74
CA ASN A 45 -9.83 -5.29 3.75
C ASN A 45 -9.93 -5.83 2.33
N PHE A 46 -10.59 -5.10 1.44
CA PHE A 46 -10.72 -5.47 0.04
C PHE A 46 -9.36 -5.59 -0.67
N ILE A 47 -8.47 -4.61 -0.48
CA ILE A 47 -7.13 -4.63 -1.07
C ILE A 47 -6.38 -5.90 -0.63
N ARG A 48 -6.38 -6.23 0.66
CA ARG A 48 -5.70 -7.43 1.18
C ARG A 48 -6.32 -8.72 0.64
N GLN A 49 -7.64 -8.76 0.44
CA GLN A 49 -8.33 -9.91 -0.15
C GLN A 49 -7.91 -10.16 -1.60
N ILE A 50 -7.78 -9.11 -2.43
CA ILE A 50 -7.32 -9.24 -3.83
C ILE A 50 -5.97 -9.94 -3.91
N VAL A 51 -5.03 -9.55 -3.05
CA VAL A 51 -3.66 -10.10 -3.02
C VAL A 51 -3.51 -11.32 -2.11
N ALA A 52 -4.59 -11.77 -1.47
CA ALA A 52 -4.63 -12.88 -0.51
C ALA A 52 -3.62 -12.74 0.66
N LEU A 53 -3.46 -11.52 1.17
CA LEU A 53 -2.56 -11.17 2.27
C LEU A 53 -3.28 -11.08 3.63
N PRO A 54 -2.58 -11.32 4.74
CA PRO A 54 -3.16 -11.23 6.09
C PRO A 54 -3.48 -9.78 6.49
N SER A 55 -4.37 -9.62 7.48
CA SER A 55 -4.76 -8.33 8.06
C SER A 55 -3.59 -7.55 8.68
N SER A 56 -2.53 -8.25 9.10
CA SER A 56 -1.30 -7.64 9.64
C SER A 56 -0.43 -6.94 8.59
N THR A 57 -0.76 -7.06 7.31
CA THR A 57 0.06 -6.47 6.24
C THR A 57 0.04 -4.94 6.30
N PRO A 58 1.22 -4.27 6.28
CA PRO A 58 1.32 -2.82 6.23
C PRO A 58 0.67 -2.29 4.94
N LEU A 59 -0.23 -1.32 5.10
CA LEU A 59 -1.09 -0.86 4.01
C LEU A 59 -0.42 0.13 3.08
N LEU A 60 0.40 1.05 3.61
CA LEU A 60 1.09 2.06 2.79
C LEU A 60 1.95 1.42 1.69
N PRO A 61 2.91 0.52 1.99
CA PRO A 61 3.74 -0.08 0.95
C PRO A 61 2.92 -0.95 -0.02
N LEU A 62 1.91 -1.67 0.48
CA LEU A 62 1.00 -2.45 -0.36
C LEU A 62 0.23 -1.56 -1.35
N ARG A 63 -0.31 -0.43 -0.88
CA ARG A 63 -1.02 0.55 -1.72
C ARG A 63 -0.10 1.15 -2.77
N MET A 64 1.13 1.50 -2.39
CA MET A 64 2.13 2.03 -3.32
C MET A 64 2.44 1.01 -4.42
N ASP A 65 2.63 -0.26 -4.08
CA ASP A 65 2.87 -1.37 -5.02
C ASP A 65 1.69 -1.72 -5.92
N LEU A 66 0.46 -1.43 -5.48
CA LEU A 66 -0.74 -1.62 -6.29
C LEU A 66 -1.16 -0.37 -7.07
N GLY A 67 -0.50 0.78 -6.88
CA GLY A 67 -0.92 2.04 -7.49
C GLY A 67 -2.31 2.49 -7.02
N LEU A 68 -2.59 2.30 -5.73
CA LEU A 68 -3.85 2.63 -5.08
C LEU A 68 -3.63 3.71 -4.04
N ARG A 69 -4.19 4.90 -4.27
CA ARG A 69 -4.21 5.96 -3.25
C ARG A 69 -5.24 5.63 -2.17
N PRO A 70 -4.99 5.97 -0.90
CA PRO A 70 -5.99 5.90 0.15
C PRO A 70 -7.29 6.59 -0.26
N ILE A 71 -8.43 5.96 -0.03
CA ILE A 71 -9.74 6.60 -0.27
C ILE A 71 -9.90 7.88 0.55
N ALA A 72 -9.32 7.93 1.75
CA ALA A 72 -9.30 9.12 2.61
C ALA A 72 -8.70 10.36 1.92
N ASP A 73 -7.69 10.18 1.07
CA ASP A 73 -7.08 11.28 0.34
C ASP A 73 -8.05 11.84 -0.71
N GLU A 74 -8.78 10.97 -1.41
CA GLU A 74 -9.77 11.43 -2.39
C GLU A 74 -10.99 12.06 -1.72
N LEU A 75 -11.43 11.51 -0.59
CA LEU A 75 -12.52 12.07 0.22
C LEU A 75 -12.21 13.50 0.65
N GLY A 76 -10.94 13.78 0.96
CA GLY A 76 -10.54 15.13 1.33
C GLY A 76 -10.34 16.08 0.15
N LEU A 77 -9.91 15.57 -0.99
CA LEU A 77 -9.69 16.37 -2.20
C LEU A 77 -10.99 16.78 -2.90
N ARG A 78 -11.99 15.89 -2.91
CA ARG A 78 -13.26 16.10 -3.64
C ARG A 78 -14.00 17.38 -3.24
N PRO A 79 -14.19 17.71 -1.95
CA PRO A 79 -14.82 18.97 -1.55
C PRO A 79 -14.09 20.20 -2.08
N ILE A 80 -12.75 20.18 -2.13
CA ILE A 80 -11.93 21.30 -2.60
C ILE A 80 -12.05 21.45 -4.12
N VAL A 81 -12.00 20.34 -4.85
CA VAL A 81 -12.22 20.34 -6.32
C VAL A 81 -13.64 20.78 -6.66
N PHE A 82 -14.62 20.36 -5.87
CA PHE A 82 -16.00 20.80 -6.01
C PHE A 82 -16.16 22.29 -5.74
N TRP A 83 -15.55 22.80 -4.67
CA TRP A 83 -15.49 24.24 -4.38
C TRP A 83 -14.94 25.01 -5.59
N ARG A 84 -13.76 24.63 -6.11
CA ARG A 84 -13.21 25.23 -7.33
C ARG A 84 -14.20 25.17 -8.51
N ARG A 85 -14.82 24.02 -8.75
CA ARG A 85 -15.80 23.83 -9.84
C ARG A 85 -17.00 24.76 -9.70
N LEU A 86 -17.50 24.92 -8.47
CA LEU A 86 -18.62 25.81 -8.16
C LEU A 86 -18.33 27.22 -8.64
N TRP A 87 -17.10 27.71 -8.41
CA TRP A 87 -16.69 29.06 -8.77
C TRP A 87 -16.32 29.26 -10.24
N SER A 88 -15.85 28.22 -10.92
CA SER A 88 -15.42 28.30 -12.33
C SER A 88 -16.51 28.02 -13.36
N THR A 89 -17.63 27.37 -12.99
CA THR A 89 -18.61 26.84 -13.94
C THR A 89 -19.85 27.72 -14.00
N GLU A 90 -20.25 28.13 -15.21
CA GLU A 90 -21.41 29.01 -15.39
C GLU A 90 -22.73 28.35 -15.01
N GLU A 91 -22.89 27.06 -15.32
CA GLU A 91 -24.06 26.23 -15.00
C GLU A 91 -24.41 26.22 -13.49
N LEU A 92 -23.46 26.57 -12.62
CA LEU A 92 -23.63 26.62 -11.17
C LEU A 92 -23.81 28.05 -10.64
N SER A 93 -24.17 29.01 -11.51
CA SER A 93 -24.37 30.43 -11.16
C SER A 93 -25.44 30.65 -10.08
N SER A 94 -26.58 29.95 -10.14
CA SER A 94 -27.64 30.03 -9.13
C SER A 94 -27.15 29.56 -7.75
N TYR A 95 -26.55 28.37 -7.67
CA TYR A 95 -25.97 27.84 -6.44
C TYR A 95 -24.87 28.72 -5.86
N ARG A 96 -24.08 29.39 -6.72
CA ARG A 96 -23.07 30.36 -6.27
C ARG A 96 -23.70 31.58 -5.61
N ALA A 97 -24.79 32.10 -6.17
CA ALA A 97 -25.47 33.26 -5.60
C ALA A 97 -26.03 32.95 -4.22
N GLU A 98 -26.73 31.82 -4.08
CA GLU A 98 -27.25 31.32 -2.81
C GLU A 98 -26.13 31.07 -1.80
N LEU A 99 -25.02 30.44 -2.23
CA LEU A 99 -23.89 30.19 -1.35
C LEU A 99 -23.21 31.49 -0.90
N ARG A 100 -23.10 32.51 -1.76
CA ARG A 100 -22.55 33.82 -1.37
C ARG A 100 -23.39 34.47 -0.29
N GLU A 101 -24.70 34.51 -0.51
CA GLU A 101 -25.64 35.02 0.48
C GLU A 101 -25.53 34.24 1.78
N PHE A 102 -25.52 32.91 1.70
CA PHE A 102 -25.36 32.03 2.85
C PHE A 102 -24.06 32.31 3.61
N LEU A 103 -22.94 32.53 2.93
CA LEU A 103 -21.64 32.81 3.56
C LEU A 103 -21.61 34.12 4.36
N THR A 104 -22.51 35.07 4.09
CA THR A 104 -22.66 36.28 4.91
C THR A 104 -23.33 36.02 6.25
N HIS A 105 -24.05 34.90 6.37
CA HIS A 105 -24.77 34.55 7.59
C HIS A 105 -23.80 34.21 8.74
N PRO A 106 -24.00 34.73 9.98
CA PRO A 106 -23.09 34.50 11.10
C PRO A 106 -22.83 33.03 11.46
N LYS A 107 -23.78 32.14 11.12
CA LYS A 107 -23.66 30.69 11.34
C LYS A 107 -22.93 29.95 10.22
N ALA A 108 -22.71 30.54 9.05
CA ALA A 108 -22.07 29.86 7.93
C ALA A 108 -20.65 29.36 8.25
N PRO A 109 -19.78 30.14 8.92
CA PRO A 109 -18.48 29.66 9.36
C PRO A 109 -18.55 28.49 10.34
N GLN A 110 -19.72 28.20 10.92
CA GLN A 110 -19.91 27.10 11.86
C GLN A 110 -20.15 25.76 11.17
N ILE A 111 -20.58 25.75 9.90
CA ILE A 111 -20.89 24.53 9.15
C ILE A 111 -19.62 23.70 8.93
N PRO A 112 -19.64 22.39 9.28
CA PRO A 112 -18.49 21.51 9.16
C PRO A 112 -17.85 21.46 7.76
N TRP A 113 -18.67 21.39 6.70
CA TRP A 113 -18.20 21.36 5.32
C TRP A 113 -17.44 22.65 4.93
N ILE A 114 -17.97 23.81 5.32
CA ILE A 114 -17.35 25.12 5.05
C ILE A 114 -16.03 25.26 5.83
N LYS A 115 -16.04 24.91 7.13
CA LYS A 115 -14.83 24.86 7.97
C LYS A 115 -13.77 23.96 7.34
N TYR A 116 -14.18 22.80 6.83
CA TYR A 116 -13.29 21.83 6.20
C TYR A 116 -12.62 22.42 4.96
N ILE A 117 -13.40 23.02 4.04
CA ILE A 117 -12.85 23.62 2.81
C ILE A 117 -11.87 24.73 3.16
N LYS A 118 -12.26 25.67 4.04
CA LYS A 118 -11.39 26.76 4.48
C LYS A 118 -10.08 26.22 5.05
N LYS A 119 -10.15 25.26 5.99
CA LYS A 119 -8.98 24.64 6.62
C LYS A 119 -8.09 23.95 5.58
N SER A 120 -8.68 23.23 4.63
CA SER A 120 -7.94 22.53 3.59
C SER A 120 -7.24 23.47 2.62
N CYS A 121 -7.90 24.56 2.19
CA CYS A 121 -7.28 25.59 1.36
C CYS A 121 -6.08 26.23 2.06
N MET A 122 -6.22 26.57 3.35
CA MET A 122 -5.10 27.11 4.14
C MET A 122 -3.98 26.09 4.29
N GLY A 123 -4.30 24.83 4.57
CA GLY A 123 -3.32 23.75 4.73
C GLY A 123 -2.57 23.39 3.45
N LEU A 124 -3.13 23.68 2.28
CA LEU A 124 -2.48 23.52 0.97
C LEU A 124 -1.64 24.73 0.56
N GLY A 125 -1.61 25.80 1.35
CA GLY A 125 -0.98 27.05 0.95
C GLY A 125 -1.74 27.78 -0.17
N LEU A 126 -3.06 27.56 -0.26
CA LEU A 126 -3.94 28.15 -1.28
C LEU A 126 -5.04 29.02 -0.62
N PRO A 127 -4.68 30.05 0.17
CA PRO A 127 -5.67 30.92 0.82
C PRO A 127 -6.58 31.62 -0.20
N ASP A 128 -6.05 31.96 -1.38
CA ASP A 128 -6.78 32.62 -2.46
C ASP A 128 -7.94 31.77 -2.99
N LEU A 129 -7.80 30.44 -2.98
CA LEU A 129 -8.88 29.54 -3.37
C LEU A 129 -10.08 29.62 -2.41
N TRP A 130 -9.88 30.16 -1.21
CA TRP A 130 -10.95 30.45 -0.26
C TRP A 130 -11.43 31.91 -0.34
N SER A 131 -10.52 32.89 -0.38
CA SER A 131 -10.86 34.32 -0.32
C SER A 131 -11.39 34.89 -1.64
N ASP A 132 -10.80 34.51 -2.77
CA ASP A 132 -11.23 34.91 -4.12
C ASP A 132 -11.28 33.67 -5.04
N PRO A 133 -12.25 32.77 -4.79
CA PRO A 133 -12.29 31.49 -5.47
C PRO A 133 -12.56 31.62 -6.98
N ALA A 134 -13.21 32.70 -7.44
CA ALA A 134 -13.48 32.92 -8.86
C ALA A 134 -12.17 33.14 -9.64
N ASN A 135 -11.32 34.06 -9.17
CA ASN A 135 -10.03 34.35 -9.77
C ASN A 135 -9.03 33.22 -9.55
N ALA A 136 -8.96 32.67 -8.34
CA ALA A 136 -8.05 31.57 -8.01
C ALA A 136 -8.34 30.31 -8.84
N SER A 137 -9.61 30.03 -9.15
CA SER A 137 -9.98 28.87 -9.99
C SER A 137 -9.46 28.97 -11.42
N LEU A 138 -9.30 30.18 -11.96
CA LEU A 138 -8.70 30.44 -13.27
C LEU A 138 -7.18 30.27 -13.22
N ARG A 139 -6.54 30.78 -12.16
CA ARG A 139 -5.07 30.75 -11.98
C ARG A 139 -4.52 29.38 -11.62
N ILE A 140 -5.29 28.57 -10.89
CA ILE A 140 -4.87 27.25 -10.39
C ILE A 140 -5.51 26.16 -11.25
N PRO A 141 -4.75 25.53 -12.16
CA PRO A 141 -5.25 24.41 -12.95
C PRO A 141 -5.67 23.27 -12.03
N ARG A 142 -6.79 22.61 -12.32
CA ARG A 142 -7.28 21.44 -11.56
C ARG A 142 -6.18 20.39 -11.38
N ARG A 143 -5.39 20.12 -12.42
CA ARG A 143 -4.29 19.13 -12.38
C ARG A 143 -3.22 19.51 -11.36
N ALA A 144 -2.85 20.79 -11.29
CA ALA A 144 -1.86 21.28 -10.32
C ALA A 144 -2.37 21.15 -8.88
N LEU A 145 -3.62 21.54 -8.62
CA LEU A 145 -4.28 21.37 -7.31
C LEU A 145 -4.28 19.89 -6.88
N VAL A 146 -4.68 19.00 -7.78
CA VAL A 146 -4.73 17.56 -7.52
C VAL A 146 -3.33 17.00 -7.24
N SER A 147 -2.31 17.41 -8.01
CA SER A 147 -0.92 16.98 -7.80
C SER A 147 -0.39 17.44 -6.44
N ALA A 148 -0.49 18.73 -6.15
CA ALA A 148 -0.02 19.32 -4.90
C ALA A 148 -0.66 18.65 -3.67
N TYR A 149 -1.97 18.38 -3.72
CA TYR A 149 -2.66 17.66 -2.66
C TYR A 149 -2.10 16.26 -2.45
N HIS A 150 -1.90 15.50 -3.53
CA HIS A 150 -1.40 14.13 -3.44
C HIS A 150 0.07 14.06 -3.01
N GLU A 151 0.90 15.00 -3.47
CA GLU A 151 2.29 15.12 -3.04
C GLU A 151 2.38 15.43 -1.55
N GLN A 152 1.59 16.38 -1.05
CA GLN A 152 1.51 16.68 0.38
C GLN A 152 1.09 15.44 1.19
N LYS A 153 0.05 14.72 0.75
CA LYS A 153 -0.41 13.52 1.46
C LYS A 153 0.61 12.39 1.45
N LEU A 154 1.31 12.21 0.33
CA LEU A 154 2.37 11.22 0.25
C LEU A 154 3.54 11.59 1.16
N ALA A 155 3.99 12.85 1.14
CA ALA A 155 5.04 13.34 2.03
C ALA A 155 4.68 13.09 3.50
N MET A 156 3.47 13.47 3.92
CA MET A 156 2.98 13.21 5.28
C MET A 156 2.97 11.71 5.63
N ALA A 157 2.60 10.84 4.69
CA ALA A 157 2.57 9.39 4.92
C ALA A 157 3.97 8.78 5.04
N LEU A 158 4.95 9.32 4.30
CA LEU A 158 6.36 8.90 4.34
C LEU A 158 7.09 9.48 5.55
N ASP A 159 6.69 10.67 6.01
CA ASP A 159 7.27 11.37 7.18
C ASP A 159 6.85 10.77 8.52
N CYS A 160 5.88 9.84 8.56
CA CYS A 160 5.61 9.02 9.74
C CYS A 160 6.79 8.07 10.01
N LYS A 161 7.90 8.64 10.49
CA LYS A 161 9.18 8.02 10.81
C LYS A 161 9.07 7.19 12.08
N ASN A 162 8.55 5.97 11.93
CA ASN A 162 8.96 4.91 12.83
C ASN A 162 10.29 4.36 12.31
N GLU A 163 11.39 4.89 12.84
CA GLU A 163 12.74 4.35 12.60
C GLU A 163 12.73 2.84 12.87
N GLY A 164 13.24 2.05 11.92
CA GLY A 164 13.23 0.59 11.99
C GLY A 164 11.93 -0.13 11.53
N SER A 165 10.84 0.57 11.24
CA SER A 165 9.65 -0.08 10.66
C SER A 165 9.88 -0.50 9.20
N LEU A 166 9.25 -1.60 8.74
CA LEU A 166 9.29 -2.00 7.32
C LEU A 166 8.85 -0.85 6.39
N THR A 167 7.99 0.03 6.87
CA THR A 167 7.53 1.23 6.17
C THR A 167 8.68 2.18 5.83
N SER A 168 9.71 2.31 6.68
CA SER A 168 10.85 3.21 6.41
C SER A 168 11.76 2.70 5.30
N VAL A 169 11.99 1.38 5.23
CA VAL A 169 12.72 0.74 4.11
C VAL A 169 11.97 0.93 2.80
N PHE A 170 10.64 0.86 2.84
CA PHE A 170 9.80 1.13 1.67
C PHE A 170 9.84 2.60 1.24
N ALA A 171 9.75 3.52 2.19
CA ALA A 171 9.79 4.96 1.93
C ALA A 171 11.07 5.39 1.18
N GLN A 172 12.19 4.71 1.41
CA GLN A 172 13.47 4.98 0.72
C GLN A 172 13.50 4.48 -0.72
N SER A 173 12.67 3.50 -1.08
CA SER A 173 12.72 2.82 -2.39
C SER A 173 11.61 3.23 -3.34
N LYS A 174 10.59 3.95 -2.86
CA LYS A 174 9.42 4.29 -3.66
C LYS A 174 8.85 5.66 -3.30
N ASP A 175 8.57 6.44 -4.34
CA ASP A 175 8.16 7.85 -4.27
C ASP A 175 6.75 8.09 -4.82
N SER A 176 6.03 7.03 -5.22
CA SER A 176 4.79 7.17 -5.96
C SER A 176 3.88 5.94 -5.86
N TYR A 177 2.57 6.18 -6.04
CA TYR A 177 1.57 5.12 -6.15
C TYR A 177 1.54 4.60 -7.59
N ARG A 178 2.24 3.49 -7.85
CA ARG A 178 2.29 2.85 -9.16
C ARG A 178 2.19 1.34 -9.04
N LEU A 179 1.29 0.74 -9.83
CA LEU A 179 1.19 -0.70 -9.94
C LEU A 179 2.52 -1.24 -10.48
N GLU A 180 3.19 -2.06 -9.69
CA GLU A 180 4.41 -2.73 -10.11
C GLU A 180 4.09 -3.73 -11.22
N ARG A 181 4.65 -3.49 -12.42
CA ARG A 181 4.41 -4.33 -13.60
C ARG A 181 4.72 -5.79 -13.32
N VAL A 182 5.71 -6.05 -12.48
CA VAL A 182 6.11 -7.41 -12.13
C VAL A 182 5.05 -8.13 -11.28
N LEU A 183 4.35 -7.42 -10.39
CA LEU A 183 3.26 -8.00 -9.60
C LEU A 183 2.07 -8.37 -10.48
N ASP A 184 1.81 -7.59 -11.52
CA ASP A 184 0.76 -7.86 -12.48
C ASP A 184 1.11 -9.02 -13.43
N ALA A 185 2.36 -9.07 -13.88
CA ALA A 185 2.89 -10.14 -14.72
C ALA A 185 3.07 -11.48 -13.96
N MET A 186 3.07 -11.46 -12.62
CA MET A 186 3.26 -12.66 -11.81
C MET A 186 2.01 -13.55 -11.82
N SER A 187 2.08 -14.62 -12.61
CA SER A 187 0.93 -15.47 -12.88
C SER A 187 0.47 -16.36 -11.71
N PRO A 188 1.37 -17.11 -11.04
CA PRO A 188 0.95 -17.95 -9.92
C PRO A 188 0.56 -17.10 -8.70
N VAL A 189 -0.71 -17.17 -8.30
CA VAL A 189 -1.25 -16.45 -7.14
C VAL A 189 -0.45 -16.76 -5.88
N LEU A 190 -0.03 -18.02 -5.70
CA LEU A 190 0.79 -18.44 -4.57
C LEU A 190 2.16 -17.75 -4.57
N ALA A 191 2.84 -17.68 -5.72
CA ALA A 191 4.15 -17.03 -5.83
C ALA A 191 4.05 -15.54 -5.49
N ARG A 192 3.01 -14.87 -6.01
CA ARG A 192 2.73 -13.46 -5.73
C ARG A 192 2.43 -13.22 -4.25
N LYS A 193 1.56 -14.05 -3.66
CA LYS A 193 1.24 -14.00 -2.24
C LYS A 193 2.51 -14.15 -1.39
N LEU A 194 3.31 -15.19 -1.63
CA LEU A 194 4.52 -15.46 -0.84
C LEU A 194 5.56 -14.35 -0.99
N PHE A 195 5.73 -13.83 -2.21
CA PHE A 195 6.61 -12.68 -2.45
C PHE A 195 6.16 -11.45 -1.67
N LEU A 196 4.87 -11.07 -1.76
CA LEU A 196 4.33 -9.93 -1.03
C LEU A 196 4.38 -10.14 0.49
N GLN A 197 4.11 -11.36 0.97
CA GLN A 197 4.24 -11.70 2.39
C GLN A 197 5.68 -11.53 2.88
N TRP A 198 6.67 -12.00 2.14
CA TRP A 198 8.08 -11.80 2.47
C TRP A 198 8.49 -10.33 2.41
N ARG A 199 8.10 -9.65 1.32
CA ARG A 199 8.39 -8.23 1.06
C ARG A 199 7.87 -7.35 2.21
N TYR A 200 6.68 -7.64 2.72
CA TYR A 200 6.06 -6.90 3.82
C TYR A 200 6.20 -7.54 5.21
N GLY A 201 7.06 -8.54 5.39
CA GLY A 201 7.32 -9.17 6.69
C GLY A 201 6.10 -9.83 7.35
N THR A 202 5.19 -10.36 6.53
CA THR A 202 4.01 -11.12 6.96
C THR A 202 4.04 -12.59 6.52
N LEU A 203 5.22 -13.06 6.11
CA LEU A 203 5.46 -14.49 5.89
C LEU A 203 5.31 -15.21 7.25
N PRO A 204 4.68 -16.38 7.33
CA PRO A 204 4.45 -17.07 8.60
C PRO A 204 5.72 -17.80 9.07
N LEU A 205 6.75 -17.01 9.37
CA LEU A 205 8.00 -17.40 10.01
C LEU A 205 7.87 -17.24 11.53
N ARG A 206 8.62 -18.05 12.28
CA ARG A 206 8.64 -18.01 13.75
C ARG A 206 9.06 -16.65 14.30
N SER A 207 10.00 -15.94 13.65
CA SER A 207 10.32 -14.55 14.01
C SER A 207 9.09 -13.67 14.11
N TYR A 208 8.17 -13.77 13.15
CA TYR A 208 7.00 -12.91 13.08
C TYR A 208 5.86 -13.39 13.98
N THR A 209 5.59 -14.70 13.98
CA THR A 209 4.48 -15.27 14.76
C THR A 209 4.73 -15.23 16.26
N CYS A 210 5.99 -15.34 16.69
CA CYS A 210 6.37 -15.42 18.10
C CYS A 210 6.80 -14.07 18.69
N SER A 211 6.85 -12.99 17.89
CA SER A 211 7.18 -11.65 18.39
C SER A 211 6.17 -11.12 19.40
N TRP A 212 4.93 -11.62 19.36
CA TRP A 212 3.81 -11.16 20.19
C TRP A 212 3.38 -12.18 21.25
N SER A 213 4.02 -13.36 21.30
CA SER A 213 3.71 -14.36 22.32
C SER A 213 4.58 -14.14 23.56
N THR A 214 3.96 -14.05 24.73
CA THR A 214 4.66 -14.04 26.03
C THR A 214 5.29 -15.38 26.39
N LEU A 215 4.87 -16.46 25.72
CA LEU A 215 5.46 -17.78 25.89
C LEU A 215 6.84 -17.82 25.21
N PRO A 216 7.87 -18.44 25.84
CA PRO A 216 9.16 -18.73 25.23
C PRO A 216 8.99 -19.81 24.15
N SER A 217 8.21 -19.50 23.12
CA SER A 217 8.13 -20.29 21.92
C SER A 217 9.47 -20.12 21.20
N THR A 218 10.15 -21.24 20.97
CA THR A 218 11.46 -21.24 20.35
C THR A 218 11.31 -20.58 18.98
N LYS A 219 11.96 -19.41 18.80
CA LYS A 219 12.06 -18.72 17.50
C LYS A 219 12.90 -19.51 16.50
N LEU A 220 13.22 -20.77 16.80
CA LEU A 220 14.07 -21.64 16.02
C LEU A 220 13.41 -22.01 14.70
N CYS A 221 14.24 -22.11 13.67
CA CYS A 221 13.87 -22.62 12.38
C CYS A 221 13.34 -24.05 12.51
N PRO A 222 12.11 -24.33 12.05
CA PRO A 222 11.57 -25.68 12.14
C PRO A 222 12.22 -26.63 11.12
N THR A 223 12.96 -26.10 10.15
CA THR A 223 13.56 -26.90 9.07
C THR A 223 15.05 -27.15 9.23
N CYS A 224 15.76 -26.38 10.05
CA CYS A 224 17.16 -26.64 10.37
C CYS A 224 17.40 -26.53 11.86
N VAL A 225 18.31 -27.35 12.38
CA VAL A 225 18.60 -27.41 13.82
C VAL A 225 19.43 -26.20 14.23
N GLY A 226 18.97 -25.45 15.23
CA GLY A 226 19.81 -24.53 16.01
C GLY A 226 19.89 -23.06 15.59
N ALA A 227 19.21 -22.62 14.53
CA ALA A 227 19.20 -21.21 14.11
C ALA A 227 17.85 -20.54 14.35
N GLU A 228 17.84 -19.26 14.72
CA GLU A 228 16.63 -18.44 14.74
C GLU A 228 16.06 -18.28 13.33
N GLU A 229 14.76 -18.52 13.17
CA GLU A 229 14.07 -18.32 11.92
C GLU A 229 13.82 -16.84 11.68
N SER A 230 14.40 -16.33 10.61
CA SER A 230 14.14 -14.98 10.09
C SER A 230 14.08 -14.99 8.57
N ASP A 231 13.56 -13.92 7.97
CA ASP A 231 13.61 -13.72 6.51
C ASP A 231 15.04 -13.87 5.97
N LEU A 232 16.01 -13.29 6.66
CA LEU A 232 17.43 -13.34 6.31
C LEU A 232 17.96 -14.78 6.37
N HIS A 233 17.65 -15.50 7.46
CA HIS A 233 18.01 -16.90 7.59
C HIS A 233 17.43 -17.74 6.46
N VAL A 234 16.13 -17.64 6.18
CA VAL A 234 15.47 -18.40 5.12
C VAL A 234 16.10 -18.09 3.76
N VAL A 235 16.26 -16.82 3.42
CA VAL A 235 16.71 -16.36 2.09
C VAL A 235 18.20 -16.53 1.87
N LEU A 236 19.06 -16.47 2.89
CA LEU A 236 20.52 -16.51 2.73
C LEU A 236 21.25 -17.65 3.44
N PHE A 237 20.75 -18.18 4.56
CA PHE A 237 21.58 -19.06 5.43
C PHE A 237 21.05 -20.47 5.68
N CYS A 238 19.74 -20.70 5.64
CA CYS A 238 19.14 -22.00 5.98
C CYS A 238 19.72 -23.17 5.15
N PRO A 239 20.40 -24.14 5.77
CA PRO A 239 21.03 -25.26 5.04
C PRO A 239 20.02 -26.07 4.23
N THR A 240 18.82 -26.26 4.76
CA THR A 240 17.72 -27.00 4.12
C THR A 240 17.32 -26.40 2.78
N TYR A 241 17.48 -25.09 2.61
CA TYR A 241 17.13 -24.37 1.37
C TYR A 241 18.33 -24.13 0.45
N LYS A 242 19.52 -24.69 0.75
CA LYS A 242 20.75 -24.47 -0.02
C LYS A 242 20.59 -24.80 -1.51
N ALA A 243 19.94 -25.92 -1.84
CA ALA A 243 19.71 -26.32 -3.23
C ALA A 243 18.81 -25.33 -3.99
N ALA A 244 17.68 -24.93 -3.38
CA ALA A 244 16.78 -23.94 -3.96
C ALA A 244 17.47 -22.57 -4.10
N ARG A 245 18.27 -22.16 -3.12
CA ARG A 245 19.04 -20.91 -3.14
C ARG A 245 20.06 -20.92 -4.27
N LYS A 246 20.81 -22.02 -4.43
CA LYS A 246 21.81 -22.21 -5.50
C LYS A 246 21.17 -22.10 -6.89
N TYR A 247 19.98 -22.66 -7.06
CA TYR A 247 19.30 -22.66 -8.36
C TYR A 247 18.68 -21.30 -8.70
N TRP A 248 17.93 -20.69 -7.78
CA TRP A 248 17.14 -19.49 -8.06
C TRP A 248 17.86 -18.17 -7.75
N LEU A 249 18.60 -18.09 -6.64
CA LEU A 249 19.13 -16.82 -6.14
C LEU A 249 20.61 -16.61 -6.46
N LEU A 250 21.41 -17.67 -6.45
CA LEU A 250 22.87 -17.55 -6.65
C LEU A 250 23.27 -16.88 -7.97
N PRO A 251 22.59 -17.10 -9.12
CA PRO A 251 22.90 -16.37 -10.35
C PRO A 251 22.74 -14.86 -10.18
N LEU A 252 21.73 -14.42 -9.42
CA LEU A 252 21.48 -13.01 -9.13
C LEU A 252 22.50 -12.44 -8.15
N ILE A 253 22.77 -13.15 -7.05
CA ILE A 253 23.72 -12.71 -6.02
C ILE A 253 25.11 -12.52 -6.60
N ARG A 254 25.56 -13.42 -7.49
CA ARG A 254 26.86 -13.31 -8.18
C ARG A 254 26.94 -12.05 -9.04
N ASN A 255 25.87 -11.74 -9.77
CA ASN A 255 25.82 -10.55 -10.62
C ASN A 255 25.80 -9.24 -9.83
N LEU A 256 25.37 -9.27 -8.57
CA LEU A 256 25.35 -8.10 -7.71
C LEU A 256 26.73 -7.74 -7.13
N GLY A 257 27.73 -8.63 -7.21
CA GLY A 257 29.13 -8.32 -6.86
C GLY A 257 29.42 -8.04 -5.37
N PHE A 258 28.47 -8.24 -4.47
CA PHE A 258 28.67 -7.97 -3.04
C PHE A 258 29.42 -9.09 -2.33
N ARG A 259 30.32 -8.70 -1.42
CA ARG A 259 30.98 -9.61 -0.48
C ARG A 259 30.16 -9.85 0.80
N GLU A 260 29.21 -8.95 1.09
CA GLU A 260 28.38 -8.98 2.29
C GLU A 260 26.92 -9.33 2.00
N TYR A 261 26.28 -10.03 2.94
CA TYR A 261 24.92 -10.54 2.81
C TYR A 261 23.83 -9.49 3.08
N LEU A 262 24.10 -8.47 3.91
CA LEU A 262 23.11 -7.43 4.26
C LEU A 262 22.75 -6.52 3.07
N PRO A 263 23.71 -6.01 2.27
CA PRO A 263 23.41 -5.26 1.05
C PRO A 263 22.58 -6.07 0.06
N VAL A 264 22.93 -7.36 -0.14
CA VAL A 264 22.16 -8.28 -1.00
C VAL A 264 20.73 -8.42 -0.51
N TYR A 265 20.53 -8.64 0.79
CA TYR A 265 19.19 -8.75 1.36
C TYR A 265 18.36 -7.47 1.19
N ARG A 266 18.97 -6.30 1.39
CA ARG A 266 18.29 -5.01 1.16
C ARG A 266 17.86 -4.88 -0.28
N ILE A 267 18.75 -5.16 -1.24
CA ILE A 267 18.44 -5.13 -2.68
C ILE A 267 17.29 -6.08 -3.00
N LEU A 268 17.35 -7.33 -2.55
CA LEU A 268 16.26 -8.29 -2.79
C LEU A 268 14.90 -7.78 -2.27
N LYS A 269 14.90 -6.96 -1.21
CA LYS A 269 13.68 -6.48 -0.55
C LYS A 269 13.12 -5.20 -1.18
N THR A 270 14.00 -4.31 -1.66
CA THR A 270 13.62 -3.03 -2.27
C THR A 270 13.50 -3.09 -3.78
N ASP A 271 14.24 -3.97 -4.45
CA ASP A 271 14.28 -4.03 -5.91
C ASP A 271 12.90 -4.40 -6.49
N VAL A 272 12.64 -3.83 -7.65
CA VAL A 272 11.44 -3.98 -8.47
C VAL A 272 11.77 -4.58 -9.85
N SER A 273 13.04 -4.93 -10.09
CA SER A 273 13.47 -5.56 -11.34
C SER A 273 12.79 -6.92 -11.53
N GLY A 274 12.21 -7.11 -12.71
CA GLY A 274 11.49 -8.34 -13.07
C GLY A 274 12.26 -9.62 -12.77
N PRO A 275 13.51 -9.78 -13.26
CA PRO A 275 14.29 -10.99 -13.05
C PRO A 275 14.49 -11.34 -11.57
N ILE A 276 14.81 -10.35 -10.73
CA ILE A 276 15.06 -10.56 -9.30
C ILE A 276 13.77 -10.96 -8.58
N VAL A 277 12.68 -10.21 -8.81
CA VAL A 277 11.38 -10.48 -8.21
C VAL A 277 10.85 -11.86 -8.62
N PHE A 278 10.96 -12.24 -9.90
CA PHE A 278 10.52 -13.56 -10.37
C PHE A 278 11.33 -14.71 -9.77
N ALA A 279 12.65 -14.59 -9.75
CA ALA A 279 13.51 -15.60 -9.16
C ALA A 279 13.25 -15.77 -7.66
N LEU A 280 13.07 -14.66 -6.95
CA LEU A 280 12.75 -14.67 -5.53
C LEU A 280 11.38 -15.28 -5.26
N ALA A 281 10.36 -14.94 -6.04
CA ALA A 281 9.03 -15.54 -5.91
C ALA A 281 9.05 -17.06 -6.16
N LYS A 282 9.83 -17.54 -7.14
CA LYS A 282 10.03 -18.97 -7.40
C LYS A 282 10.79 -19.66 -6.27
N PHE A 283 11.85 -19.02 -5.75
CA PHE A 283 12.57 -19.48 -4.57
C PHE A 283 11.64 -19.64 -3.37
N LEU A 284 10.88 -18.59 -3.03
CA LEU A 284 9.95 -18.58 -1.90
C LEU A 284 8.87 -19.66 -2.05
N THR A 285 8.36 -19.86 -3.26
CA THR A 285 7.39 -20.93 -3.54
C THR A 285 7.98 -22.32 -3.28
N ASN A 286 9.21 -22.58 -3.73
CA ASN A 286 9.88 -23.85 -3.51
C ASN A 286 10.18 -24.09 -2.01
N VAL A 287 10.72 -23.07 -1.34
CA VAL A 287 10.94 -23.06 0.11
C VAL A 287 9.64 -23.35 0.87
N TRP A 288 8.54 -22.73 0.46
CA TRP A 288 7.24 -22.94 1.09
C TRP A 288 6.74 -24.38 0.97
N HIS A 289 6.94 -25.02 -0.18
CA HIS A 289 6.61 -26.44 -0.37
C HIS A 289 7.47 -27.35 0.51
N ILE A 290 8.79 -27.13 0.56
CA ILE A 290 9.71 -27.89 1.42
C ILE A 290 9.29 -27.74 2.89
N ARG A 291 9.09 -26.51 3.35
CA ARG A 291 8.65 -26.18 4.71
C ARG A 291 7.34 -26.90 5.07
N THR A 292 6.34 -26.80 4.21
CA THR A 292 5.02 -27.38 4.48
C THR A 292 5.10 -28.90 4.61
N ARG A 293 5.95 -29.57 3.81
CA ARG A 293 6.19 -31.02 3.92
C ARG A 293 6.85 -31.38 5.25
N ILE A 294 7.92 -30.67 5.63
CA ILE A 294 8.63 -30.90 6.90
C ILE A 294 7.70 -30.70 8.10
N LEU A 295 6.94 -29.61 8.14
CA LEU A 295 6.00 -29.33 9.23
C LEU A 295 4.91 -30.39 9.36
N LYS A 296 4.41 -30.92 8.23
CA LYS A 296 3.44 -32.04 8.24
C LYS A 296 4.06 -33.32 8.80
N LEU A 297 5.28 -33.67 8.41
CA LEU A 297 5.99 -34.85 8.94
C LEU A 297 6.26 -34.71 10.44
N GLN A 298 6.67 -33.52 10.90
CA GLN A 298 6.87 -33.25 12.32
C GLN A 298 5.57 -33.34 13.13
N ALA A 299 4.44 -32.92 12.56
CA ALA A 299 3.14 -33.04 13.21
C ALA A 299 2.70 -34.50 13.36
N LEU A 300 3.04 -35.37 12.39
CA LEU A 300 2.75 -36.80 12.45
C LEU A 300 3.60 -37.56 13.47
N ILE A 301 4.86 -37.15 13.69
CA ILE A 301 5.76 -37.79 14.66
C ILE A 301 5.42 -37.42 16.11
N LYS A 302 4.73 -36.28 16.32
CA LYS A 302 4.33 -35.79 17.64
C LYS A 302 2.98 -36.34 18.13
N LEU A 303 2.27 -37.08 17.29
CA LEU A 303 1.02 -37.79 17.60
C LEU A 303 1.35 -39.25 17.89
#